data_AF-A0A9E3RZN6-F1
#
_entry.id   AF-A0A9E3RZN6-F1
#
_cell.length_a   1.000
_cell.length_b   1.000
_cell.length_c   1.000
_cell.angle_alpha   90.00
_cell.angle_beta   90.00
_cell.angle_gamma   90.00
#
_symmetry.space_group_name_H-M   'P 1'
#
loop_
_entity.id
_entity.type
_entity.pdbx_description
1 polymer ?
#
loop_
_entity_poly.entity_id
_entity_poly.type
_entity_poly.pdbx_seq_one_letter_code
_entity_poly.pdbx_strand_id
1 'polypeptide(L)'
;MYWTIHCDDASAASESPAHTDGRFVLHKHTDAEGPHLDLRLEQDGYLLGWRIDSATLEGELSATEKAPHSLEWLDRDGDALRQDAGTFCWIERDTDERAVLLCGAAGARIVRATRQPGLSPNTINEVRSALALAKAAESDVAKLITDGASARRRAIERLCGLGRELDGDAFDVDTWRKSLAALSLEDIHTHLRAFEVRFDNKYPPTPVSKPERLRDDEPSHRRGDALAILRG
;
A
#
# COMPACT_ATOMS: atom_id res chain seq x y z
N MET A 1 -2.60 3.78 -16.72
CA MET A 1 -1.18 4.14 -16.54
C MET A 1 -1.11 5.25 -15.53
N TYR A 2 -0.21 5.14 -14.54
CA TYR A 2 -0.15 6.06 -13.41
C TYR A 2 0.92 7.13 -13.63
N TRP A 3 0.59 8.35 -13.22
CA TRP A 3 1.43 9.53 -13.32
C TRP A 3 1.44 10.24 -11.98
N THR A 4 2.57 10.84 -11.62
CA THR A 4 2.66 11.85 -10.58
C THR A 4 2.63 13.21 -11.24
N ILE A 5 1.77 14.10 -10.76
CA ILE A 5 1.60 15.46 -11.26
C ILE A 5 2.16 16.43 -10.22
N HIS A 6 3.02 17.34 -10.66
CA HIS A 6 3.46 18.52 -9.90
C HIS A 6 2.95 19.78 -10.61
N CYS A 7 2.49 20.76 -9.84
CA CYS A 7 2.01 22.03 -10.37
C CYS A 7 2.79 23.19 -9.77
N ASP A 8 3.48 23.91 -10.65
CA ASP A 8 4.23 25.12 -10.30
C ASP A 8 3.51 26.35 -10.83
N ASP A 9 3.41 27.38 -10.00
CA ASP A 9 2.98 28.69 -10.49
C ASP A 9 4.08 29.27 -11.38
N ALA A 10 3.71 29.70 -12.59
CA ALA A 10 4.65 30.26 -13.54
C ALA A 10 5.00 31.73 -13.20
N SER A 11 5.22 32.02 -11.91
CA SER A 11 5.34 33.39 -11.35
C SER A 11 6.50 34.24 -11.90
N ALA A 12 7.35 33.67 -12.75
CA ALA A 12 8.45 34.37 -13.42
C ALA A 12 8.31 34.49 -14.96
N ALA A 13 7.31 33.86 -15.59
CA ALA A 13 7.11 33.91 -17.04
C ALA A 13 5.94 34.84 -17.38
N SER A 14 6.17 36.16 -17.27
CA SER A 14 5.18 37.21 -17.54
C SER A 14 4.84 37.37 -19.04
N GLU A 15 5.31 36.49 -19.91
CA GLU A 15 4.99 36.53 -21.34
C GLU A 15 4.07 35.38 -21.68
N SER A 16 2.87 35.71 -22.17
CA SER A 16 2.05 34.75 -22.90
C SER A 16 2.93 34.06 -23.94
N PRO A 17 2.91 32.72 -24.03
CA PRO A 17 3.81 32.02 -24.92
C PRO A 17 3.61 32.52 -26.35
N ALA A 18 4.73 32.73 -27.07
CA ALA A 18 4.70 33.24 -28.44
C ALA A 18 3.95 32.31 -29.42
N HIS A 19 3.76 31.05 -29.03
CA HIS A 19 3.04 30.01 -29.75
C HIS A 19 2.20 29.18 -28.77
N THR A 20 1.07 28.66 -29.25
CA THR A 20 0.20 27.75 -28.49
C THR A 20 0.00 26.47 -29.29
N ASP A 21 0.07 25.32 -28.61
CA ASP A 21 -0.12 24.02 -29.25
C ASP A 21 -1.60 23.63 -29.34
N GLY A 22 -2.46 24.26 -28.54
CA GLY A 22 -3.90 24.05 -28.58
C GLY A 22 -4.62 24.69 -27.39
N ARG A 23 -5.89 24.32 -27.23
CA ARG A 23 -6.71 24.70 -26.07
C ARG A 23 -6.66 23.64 -24.99
N PHE A 24 -6.88 24.06 -23.75
CA PHE A 24 -7.12 23.15 -22.64
C PHE A 24 -8.40 23.49 -21.89
N VAL A 25 -8.89 22.49 -21.16
CA VAL A 25 -9.91 22.68 -20.15
C VAL A 25 -9.60 21.84 -18.92
N LEU A 26 -9.82 22.44 -17.75
CA LEU A 26 -9.72 21.79 -16.45
C LEU A 26 -11.11 21.70 -15.82
N HIS A 27 -11.62 20.49 -15.67
CA HIS A 27 -12.92 20.23 -15.09
C HIS A 27 -12.80 19.57 -13.72
N LYS A 28 -13.68 19.93 -12.80
CA LYS A 28 -13.90 19.21 -11.55
C LYS A 28 -15.12 18.31 -11.70
N HIS A 29 -14.95 17.03 -11.40
CA HIS A 29 -15.98 16.01 -11.41
C HIS A 29 -16.07 15.37 -10.03
N THR A 30 -17.20 14.71 -9.75
CA THR A 30 -17.37 13.85 -8.58
C THR A 30 -18.02 12.57 -9.03
N ASP A 31 -17.40 11.43 -8.77
CA ASP A 31 -17.97 10.11 -9.06
C ASP A 31 -17.90 9.19 -7.82
N ALA A 32 -18.03 7.88 -8.04
CA ALA A 32 -18.03 6.88 -6.96
C ALA A 32 -16.69 6.81 -6.19
N GLU A 33 -15.59 7.26 -6.80
CA GLU A 33 -14.26 7.30 -6.16
C GLU A 33 -14.03 8.63 -5.44
N GLY A 34 -14.87 9.64 -5.67
CA GLY A 34 -14.82 10.95 -5.04
C GLY A 34 -14.58 12.10 -6.01
N PRO A 35 -14.31 13.31 -5.49
CA PRO A 35 -14.02 14.47 -6.30
C PRO A 35 -12.63 14.37 -6.94
N HIS A 36 -12.56 14.64 -8.23
CA HIS A 36 -11.31 14.63 -9.00
C HIS A 36 -11.28 15.77 -10.03
N LEU A 37 -10.10 16.01 -10.58
CA LEU A 37 -9.90 16.94 -11.69
C LEU A 37 -9.64 16.17 -12.97
N ASP A 38 -10.12 16.71 -14.08
CA ASP A 38 -9.81 16.24 -15.41
C ASP A 38 -9.16 17.37 -16.20
N LEU A 39 -7.86 17.25 -16.45
CA LEU A 39 -7.13 18.11 -17.37
C LEU A 39 -7.20 17.51 -18.77
N ARG A 40 -7.76 18.27 -19.71
CA ARG A 40 -7.90 17.88 -21.12
C ARG A 40 -7.19 18.89 -22.02
N LEU A 41 -6.37 18.39 -22.93
CA LEU A 41 -5.55 19.11 -23.89
C LEU A 41 -5.99 18.74 -25.30
N GLU A 42 -6.23 19.74 -26.13
CA GLU A 42 -6.52 19.60 -27.56
C GLU A 42 -5.31 19.07 -28.33
N GLN A 43 -5.47 17.95 -29.02
CA GLN A 43 -4.43 17.35 -29.85
C GLN A 43 -5.04 16.55 -31.00
N ASP A 44 -4.58 16.81 -32.22
CA ASP A 44 -4.90 16.01 -33.42
C ASP A 44 -6.41 15.72 -33.62
N GLY A 45 -7.27 16.69 -33.26
CA GLY A 45 -8.72 16.58 -33.44
C GLY A 45 -9.48 15.87 -32.31
N TYR A 46 -8.83 15.57 -31.18
CA TYR A 46 -9.43 15.01 -29.98
C TYR A 46 -8.80 15.60 -28.72
N LEU A 47 -9.28 15.17 -27.54
CA LEU A 47 -8.74 15.56 -26.25
C LEU A 47 -8.00 14.40 -25.58
N LEU A 48 -6.78 14.66 -25.14
CA LEU A 48 -6.01 13.78 -24.24
C LEU A 48 -5.74 14.49 -22.92
N GLY A 49 -5.25 13.77 -21.93
CA GLY A 49 -4.77 14.38 -20.70
C GLY A 49 -4.92 13.44 -19.52
N TRP A 50 -5.20 13.99 -18.35
CA TRP A 50 -5.12 13.26 -17.10
C TRP A 50 -6.38 13.44 -16.26
N ARG A 51 -6.83 12.33 -15.65
CA ARG A 51 -7.69 12.32 -14.47
C ARG A 51 -6.78 12.40 -13.26
N ILE A 52 -6.84 13.48 -12.51
CA ILE A 52 -6.00 13.79 -11.36
C ILE A 52 -6.83 13.53 -10.10
N ASP A 53 -6.35 12.63 -9.25
CA ASP A 53 -7.01 12.15 -8.03
C ASP A 53 -6.89 13.18 -6.89
N SER A 54 -7.45 14.36 -7.14
CA SER A 54 -7.53 15.46 -6.20
C SER A 54 -8.60 16.46 -6.65
N ALA A 55 -9.16 17.20 -5.71
CA ALA A 55 -10.10 18.28 -5.99
C ALA A 55 -9.42 19.61 -6.37
N THR A 56 -8.10 19.72 -6.19
CA THR A 56 -7.27 20.92 -6.45
C THR A 56 -5.96 20.56 -7.14
N LEU A 57 -5.36 21.51 -7.86
CA LEU A 57 -4.03 21.39 -8.48
C LEU A 57 -2.95 21.94 -7.54
N GLU A 58 -2.73 21.30 -6.40
CA GLU A 58 -1.76 21.72 -5.39
C GLU A 58 -0.95 20.53 -4.87
N GLY A 59 0.37 20.68 -4.78
CA GLY A 59 1.28 19.66 -4.26
C GLY A 59 1.60 18.55 -5.27
N GLU A 60 2.01 17.39 -4.73
CA GLU A 60 2.28 16.18 -5.49
C GLU A 60 1.00 15.34 -5.59
N LEU A 61 0.53 15.11 -6.82
CA LEU A 61 -0.80 14.56 -7.10
C LEU A 61 -0.69 13.25 -7.88
N SER A 62 -1.56 12.28 -7.59
CA SER A 62 -1.68 11.07 -8.40
C SER A 62 -2.60 11.31 -9.59
N ALA A 63 -2.30 10.72 -10.74
CA ALA A 63 -3.13 10.85 -11.93
C ALA A 63 -3.10 9.62 -12.82
N THR A 64 -4.12 9.49 -13.67
CA THR A 64 -4.21 8.47 -14.71
C THR A 64 -4.44 9.12 -16.07
N GLU A 65 -3.80 8.60 -17.10
CA GLU A 65 -4.01 9.08 -18.47
C GLU A 65 -5.42 8.71 -18.95
N LYS A 66 -6.12 9.69 -19.52
CA LYS A 66 -7.46 9.50 -20.08
C LYS A 66 -7.36 8.96 -21.51
N ALA A 67 -8.35 8.12 -21.87
CA ALA A 67 -8.58 7.79 -23.27
C ALA A 67 -8.93 9.05 -24.08
N PRO A 68 -8.85 9.03 -25.43
CA PRO A 68 -9.31 10.13 -26.27
C PRO A 68 -10.77 10.54 -25.98
N HIS A 69 -11.01 11.85 -25.84
CA HIS A 69 -12.36 12.44 -25.67
C HIS A 69 -12.71 13.39 -26.82
N SER A 70 -14.01 13.64 -27.01
CA SER A 70 -14.52 14.61 -27.99
C SER A 70 -14.07 16.04 -27.68
N LEU A 71 -13.79 16.84 -28.71
CA LEU A 71 -13.48 18.26 -28.61
C LEU A 71 -14.62 19.09 -28.00
N GLU A 72 -15.86 18.59 -28.01
CA GLU A 72 -17.02 19.29 -27.43
C GLU A 72 -16.82 19.66 -25.96
N TRP A 73 -16.00 18.91 -25.21
CA TRP A 73 -15.67 19.21 -23.82
C TRP A 73 -14.90 20.52 -23.63
N LEU A 74 -14.29 21.08 -24.69
CA LEU A 74 -13.68 22.42 -24.63
C LEU A 74 -14.73 23.51 -24.48
N ASP A 75 -15.92 23.30 -25.03
CA ASP A 75 -16.98 24.30 -25.14
C ASP A 75 -18.21 23.98 -24.25
N ARG A 76 -18.34 22.71 -23.82
CA ARG A 76 -19.46 22.23 -23.00
C ARG A 76 -18.95 21.53 -21.74
N ASP A 77 -19.50 21.92 -20.60
CA ASP A 77 -19.10 21.39 -19.31
C ASP A 77 -19.87 20.12 -18.92
N GLY A 78 -21.05 19.89 -19.51
CA GLY A 78 -21.89 18.74 -19.13
C GLY A 78 -22.32 18.81 -17.67
N ASP A 79 -22.03 17.76 -16.91
CA ASP A 79 -22.23 17.66 -15.47
C ASP A 79 -21.01 18.12 -14.64
N ALA A 80 -19.93 18.53 -15.31
CA ALA A 80 -18.71 18.97 -14.67
C ALA A 80 -18.73 20.46 -14.30
N LEU A 81 -17.90 20.83 -13.34
CA LEU A 81 -17.63 22.23 -13.03
C LEU A 81 -16.31 22.68 -13.65
N ARG A 82 -16.36 23.64 -14.58
CA ARG A 82 -15.15 24.24 -15.15
C ARG A 82 -14.36 25.00 -14.08
N GLN A 83 -13.13 24.57 -13.84
CA GLN A 83 -12.18 25.23 -12.94
C GLN A 83 -11.33 26.25 -13.69
N ASP A 84 -10.87 25.88 -14.88
CA ASP A 84 -10.10 26.77 -15.74
C ASP A 84 -10.18 26.31 -17.20
N ALA A 85 -9.86 27.21 -18.12
CA ALA A 85 -9.74 26.92 -19.54
C ALA A 85 -8.89 27.99 -20.22
N GLY A 86 -8.26 27.62 -21.33
CA GLY A 86 -7.45 28.56 -22.07
C GLY A 86 -6.60 27.88 -23.12
N THR A 87 -5.37 28.34 -23.26
CA THR A 87 -4.39 27.76 -24.21
C THR A 87 -3.26 27.09 -23.47
N PHE A 88 -2.60 26.14 -24.12
CA PHE A 88 -1.43 25.50 -23.56
C PHE A 88 -0.30 25.43 -24.58
N CYS A 89 0.92 25.25 -24.09
CA CYS A 89 2.05 24.80 -24.89
C CYS A 89 2.82 23.69 -24.18
N TRP A 90 3.33 22.74 -24.96
CA TRP A 90 4.25 21.72 -24.48
C TRP A 90 5.60 22.37 -24.20
N ILE A 91 6.09 22.20 -22.98
CA ILE A 91 7.48 22.45 -22.61
C ILE A 91 8.30 21.19 -22.88
N GLU A 92 7.73 20.03 -22.55
CA GLU A 92 8.38 18.73 -22.67
C GLU A 92 7.33 17.64 -22.96
N ARG A 93 7.67 16.71 -23.84
CA ARG A 93 6.76 15.66 -24.30
C ARG A 93 7.49 14.35 -24.57
N ASP A 94 8.10 13.79 -23.53
CA ASP A 94 8.67 12.45 -23.55
C ASP A 94 7.60 11.40 -23.16
N THR A 95 7.99 10.13 -23.26
CA THR A 95 7.22 8.95 -22.91
C THR A 95 7.01 8.85 -21.40
N ASP A 96 8.03 9.23 -20.62
CA ASP A 96 8.03 9.10 -19.17
C ASP A 96 7.93 10.45 -18.45
N GLU A 97 8.24 11.56 -19.11
CA GLU A 97 8.12 12.91 -18.57
C GLU A 97 7.40 13.84 -19.54
N ARG A 98 6.47 14.63 -19.01
CA ARG A 98 5.67 15.57 -19.78
C ARG A 98 5.54 16.86 -18.98
N ALA A 99 5.66 18.01 -19.64
CA ALA A 99 5.43 19.29 -19.02
C ALA A 99 4.65 20.20 -19.95
N VAL A 100 3.59 20.82 -19.42
CA VAL A 100 2.77 21.79 -20.15
C VAL A 100 2.69 23.09 -19.39
N LEU A 101 2.82 24.20 -20.10
CA LEU A 101 2.39 25.51 -19.62
C LEU A 101 0.92 25.67 -19.95
N LEU A 102 0.09 25.87 -18.93
CA LEU A 102 -1.32 26.20 -19.05
C LEU A 102 -1.48 27.71 -18.86
N CYS A 103 -2.13 28.39 -19.79
CA CYS A 103 -2.45 29.82 -19.73
C CYS A 103 -3.98 29.99 -19.73
N GLY A 104 -4.57 30.08 -18.54
CA GLY A 104 -6.00 30.21 -18.33
C GLY A 104 -6.40 31.51 -17.62
N ALA A 105 -7.66 31.57 -17.19
CA ALA A 105 -8.20 32.73 -16.47
C ALA A 105 -7.62 32.85 -15.04
N ALA A 106 -7.19 31.72 -14.45
CA ALA A 106 -6.54 31.67 -13.15
C ALA A 106 -5.04 32.05 -13.18
N GLY A 107 -4.51 32.37 -14.36
CA GLY A 107 -3.10 32.69 -14.58
C GLY A 107 -2.35 31.59 -15.33
N ALA A 108 -1.02 31.73 -15.36
CA ALA A 108 -0.13 30.76 -16.01
C ALA A 108 0.44 29.77 -15.01
N ARG A 109 0.39 28.47 -15.33
CA ARG A 109 0.88 27.39 -14.45
C ARG A 109 1.58 26.32 -15.26
N ILE A 110 2.65 25.75 -14.71
CA ILE A 110 3.34 24.60 -15.31
C ILE A 110 2.84 23.33 -14.64
N VAL A 111 2.31 22.40 -15.43
CA VAL A 111 1.92 21.06 -14.98
C VAL A 111 2.97 20.08 -15.49
N ARG A 112 3.68 19.45 -14.56
CA ARG A 112 4.67 18.40 -14.85
C ARG A 112 4.08 17.05 -14.48
N ALA A 113 4.14 16.11 -15.41
CA ALA A 113 3.69 14.74 -15.24
C ALA A 113 4.88 13.79 -15.40
N THR A 114 5.17 13.03 -14.35
CA THR A 114 6.18 11.97 -14.36
C THR A 114 5.49 10.62 -14.28
N ARG A 115 5.76 9.76 -15.25
CA ARG A 115 5.18 8.43 -15.32
C ARG A 115 5.74 7.57 -14.20
N GLN A 116 4.86 6.95 -13.42
CA GLN A 116 5.29 6.00 -12.41
C GLN A 116 5.46 4.62 -13.05
N PRO A 117 6.60 3.94 -12.83
CA PRO A 117 6.78 2.59 -13.31
C PRO A 117 5.74 1.69 -12.64
N GLY A 118 4.84 1.13 -13.45
CA GLY A 118 3.84 0.19 -12.97
C GLY A 118 4.47 -1.14 -12.54
N LEU A 119 3.72 -1.92 -11.77
CA LEU A 119 4.05 -3.31 -11.54
C LEU A 119 4.05 -4.09 -12.86
N SER A 120 4.95 -5.06 -13.00
CA SER A 120 4.96 -5.93 -14.18
C SER A 120 3.64 -6.72 -14.28
N PRO A 121 3.20 -7.11 -15.49
CA PRO A 121 2.00 -7.94 -15.64
C PRO A 121 2.06 -9.25 -14.83
N ASN A 122 3.25 -9.84 -14.70
CA ASN A 122 3.45 -11.04 -13.87
C ASN A 122 3.20 -10.74 -12.39
N THR A 123 3.77 -9.64 -11.87
CA THR A 123 3.55 -9.20 -10.48
C THR A 123 2.08 -8.87 -10.22
N ILE A 124 1.39 -8.22 -11.15
CA ILE A 124 -0.05 -7.94 -11.03
C ILE A 124 -0.84 -9.25 -10.94
N ASN A 125 -0.51 -10.24 -11.78
CA ASN A 125 -1.17 -11.55 -11.74
C ASN A 125 -0.90 -12.28 -10.43
N GLU A 126 0.34 -12.25 -9.92
CA GLU A 126 0.69 -12.85 -8.63
C GLU A 126 -0.11 -12.22 -7.48
N VAL A 127 -0.22 -10.88 -7.44
CA VAL A 127 -1.04 -10.17 -6.44
C VAL A 127 -2.50 -10.57 -6.55
N ARG A 128 -3.07 -10.63 -7.77
CA ARG A 128 -4.46 -11.04 -7.98
C ARG A 128 -4.71 -12.49 -7.56
N SER A 129 -3.80 -13.41 -7.88
CA SER A 129 -3.85 -14.80 -7.44
C SER A 129 -3.79 -14.90 -5.92
N ALA A 130 -2.93 -14.12 -5.26
CA ALA A 130 -2.82 -14.09 -3.80
C ALA A 130 -4.12 -13.57 -3.15
N LEU A 131 -4.74 -12.52 -3.69
CA LEU A 131 -6.04 -12.03 -3.22
C LEU A 131 -7.14 -13.08 -3.37
N ALA A 132 -7.20 -13.73 -4.54
CA ALA A 132 -8.20 -14.77 -4.81
C ALA A 132 -8.06 -15.95 -3.84
N LEU A 133 -6.82 -16.38 -3.59
CA LEU A 133 -6.53 -17.43 -2.61
C LEU A 133 -6.93 -17.02 -1.18
N ALA A 134 -6.64 -15.76 -0.81
CA ALA A 134 -7.02 -15.20 0.49
C ALA A 134 -8.52 -14.85 0.60
N LYS A 135 -9.28 -14.92 -0.50
CA LYS A 135 -10.66 -14.44 -0.62
C LYS A 135 -10.81 -12.98 -0.15
N ALA A 136 -9.82 -12.16 -0.43
CA ALA A 136 -9.77 -10.75 -0.04
C ALA A 136 -10.25 -9.84 -1.18
N ALA A 137 -10.77 -8.66 -0.82
CA ALA A 137 -11.13 -7.64 -1.81
C ALA A 137 -9.88 -6.89 -2.30
N GLU A 138 -9.94 -6.32 -3.50
CA GLU A 138 -8.83 -5.49 -4.04
C GLU A 138 -8.53 -4.28 -3.15
N SER A 139 -9.55 -3.74 -2.49
CA SER A 139 -9.41 -2.66 -1.50
C SER A 139 -8.54 -3.05 -0.30
N ASP A 140 -8.35 -4.34 -0.02
CA ASP A 140 -7.58 -4.83 1.12
C ASP A 140 -6.08 -5.04 0.79
N VAL A 141 -5.67 -4.93 -0.48
CA VAL A 141 -4.30 -5.22 -0.94
C VAL A 141 -3.25 -4.49 -0.12
N ALA A 142 -3.39 -3.17 0.03
CA ALA A 142 -2.41 -2.34 0.73
C ALA A 142 -2.28 -2.74 2.20
N LYS A 143 -3.41 -3.05 2.84
CA LYS A 143 -3.46 -3.50 4.23
C LYS A 143 -2.78 -4.86 4.39
N LEU A 144 -3.10 -5.83 3.53
CA LEU A 144 -2.53 -7.17 3.58
C LEU A 144 -1.01 -7.16 3.35
N ILE A 145 -0.52 -6.35 2.42
CA ILE A 145 0.93 -6.17 2.19
C ILE A 145 1.60 -5.61 3.45
N THR A 146 1.01 -4.58 4.05
CA THR A 146 1.53 -3.94 5.27
C THR A 146 1.54 -4.89 6.46
N ASP A 147 0.46 -5.64 6.65
CA ASP A 147 0.31 -6.63 7.72
C ASP A 147 1.30 -7.78 7.52
N GLY A 148 1.45 -8.30 6.29
CA GLY A 148 2.41 -9.34 5.94
C GLY A 148 3.86 -8.92 6.16
N ALA A 149 4.22 -7.70 5.75
CA ALA A 149 5.54 -7.13 6.01
C ALA A 149 5.83 -6.97 7.52
N SER A 150 4.82 -6.53 8.27
CA SER A 150 4.92 -6.40 9.73
C SER A 150 5.04 -7.75 10.43
N ALA A 151 4.27 -8.77 10.01
CA ALA A 151 4.34 -10.12 10.53
C ALA A 151 5.73 -10.74 10.28
N ARG A 152 6.26 -10.59 9.07
CA ARG A 152 7.63 -11.02 8.73
C ARG A 152 8.67 -10.37 9.63
N ARG A 153 8.64 -9.05 9.79
CA ARG A 153 9.59 -8.32 10.65
C ARG A 153 9.54 -8.84 12.09
N ARG A 154 8.35 -8.98 12.67
CA ARG A 154 8.16 -9.51 14.03
C ARG A 154 8.67 -10.95 14.17
N ALA A 155 8.42 -11.81 13.18
CA ALA A 155 8.92 -13.18 13.20
C ALA A 155 10.45 -13.24 13.18
N ILE A 156 11.09 -12.43 12.33
CA ILE A 156 12.57 -12.31 12.27
C ILE A 156 13.12 -11.75 13.57
N GLU A 157 12.53 -10.70 14.12
CA GLU A 157 12.95 -10.10 15.40
C GLU A 157 12.85 -11.11 16.55
N ARG A 158 11.73 -11.85 16.63
CA ARG A 158 11.54 -12.90 17.64
C ARG A 158 12.56 -14.03 17.49
N LEU A 159 12.80 -14.51 16.27
CA LEU A 159 13.80 -15.54 15.99
C LEU A 159 15.19 -15.06 16.42
N CYS A 160 15.59 -13.85 16.03
CA CYS A 160 16.88 -13.28 16.42
C CYS A 160 17.00 -13.08 17.94
N GLY A 161 15.90 -12.68 18.61
CA GLY A 161 15.84 -12.57 20.05
C GLY A 161 16.08 -13.92 20.74
N LEU A 162 15.36 -14.96 20.32
CA LEU A 162 15.56 -16.33 20.83
C LEU A 162 16.98 -16.83 20.56
N GLY A 163 17.53 -16.53 19.37
CA GLY A 163 18.88 -16.92 19.02
C GLY A 163 19.95 -16.31 19.91
N ARG A 164 19.84 -15.02 20.24
CA ARG A 164 20.73 -14.37 21.23
C ARG A 164 20.64 -15.02 22.60
N GLU A 165 19.44 -15.32 23.08
CA GLU A 165 19.27 -15.98 24.38
C GLU A 165 19.80 -17.43 24.41
N LEU A 166 19.70 -18.13 23.28
CA LEU A 166 20.18 -19.50 23.15
C LEU A 166 21.71 -19.57 23.03
N ASP A 167 22.28 -18.80 22.11
CA ASP A 167 23.65 -18.97 21.61
C ASP A 167 24.60 -17.81 22.04
N GLY A 168 24.08 -16.77 22.71
CA GLY A 168 24.88 -15.68 23.30
C GLY A 168 25.71 -14.92 22.26
N ASP A 169 26.98 -14.67 22.60
CA ASP A 169 27.93 -13.95 21.74
C ASP A 169 28.24 -14.67 20.42
N ALA A 170 27.95 -15.97 20.31
CA ALA A 170 28.13 -16.72 19.07
C ALA A 170 27.00 -16.46 18.05
N PHE A 171 25.91 -15.78 18.44
CA PHE A 171 24.78 -15.51 17.56
C PHE A 171 24.96 -14.22 16.75
N ASP A 172 25.28 -14.35 15.46
CA ASP A 172 25.36 -13.21 14.54
C ASP A 172 23.99 -12.87 13.94
N VAL A 173 23.41 -11.78 14.44
CA VAL A 173 22.07 -11.27 14.05
C VAL A 173 22.04 -10.81 12.60
N ASP A 174 23.10 -10.18 12.11
CA ASP A 174 23.11 -9.60 10.78
C ASP A 174 23.23 -10.70 9.73
N THR A 175 24.02 -11.73 10.01
CA THR A 175 24.08 -12.94 9.18
C THR A 175 22.72 -13.65 9.13
N TRP A 176 22.04 -13.82 10.27
CA TRP A 176 20.70 -14.42 10.30
C TRP A 176 19.63 -13.56 9.61
N ARG A 177 19.64 -12.24 9.77
CA ARG A 177 18.70 -11.35 9.06
C ARG A 177 18.87 -11.47 7.54
N LYS A 178 20.11 -11.53 7.06
CA LYS A 178 20.40 -11.72 5.63
C LYS A 178 19.93 -13.07 5.13
N SER A 179 20.16 -14.15 5.87
CA SER A 179 19.71 -15.50 5.46
C SER A 179 18.19 -15.62 5.43
N LEU A 180 17.48 -15.00 6.38
CA LEU A 180 16.01 -15.05 6.47
C LEU A 180 15.32 -14.12 5.44
N ALA A 181 15.99 -13.11 4.91
CA ALA A 181 15.40 -12.12 4.01
C ALA A 181 14.81 -12.73 2.72
N ALA A 182 15.44 -13.79 2.20
CA ALA A 182 15.02 -14.46 0.97
C ALA A 182 13.94 -15.54 1.18
N LEU A 183 13.66 -15.92 2.42
CA LEU A 183 12.74 -17.02 2.72
C LEU A 183 11.27 -16.58 2.68
N SER A 184 10.35 -17.54 2.52
CA SER A 184 8.92 -17.28 2.72
C SER A 184 8.60 -17.04 4.21
N LEU A 185 7.43 -16.47 4.51
CA LEU A 185 7.00 -16.30 5.90
C LEU A 185 6.81 -17.67 6.60
N GLU A 186 6.37 -18.68 5.87
CA GLU A 186 6.20 -20.06 6.36
C GLU A 186 7.53 -20.69 6.76
N ASP A 187 8.57 -20.53 5.93
CA ASP A 187 9.92 -21.01 6.23
C ASP A 187 10.51 -20.30 7.45
N ILE A 188 10.29 -18.98 7.57
CA ILE A 188 10.69 -18.22 8.76
C ILE A 188 9.99 -18.77 10.01
N HIS A 189 8.70 -19.10 9.93
CA HIS A 189 7.97 -19.71 11.04
C HIS A 189 8.49 -21.11 11.39
N THR A 190 8.93 -21.88 10.39
CA THR A 190 9.55 -23.19 10.61
C THR A 190 10.85 -23.05 11.40
N HIS A 191 11.73 -22.12 11.01
CA HIS A 191 12.94 -21.82 11.78
C HIS A 191 12.62 -21.28 13.17
N LEU A 192 11.68 -20.34 13.28
CA LEU A 192 11.25 -19.78 14.57
C LEU A 192 10.78 -20.90 15.51
N ARG A 193 9.97 -21.85 15.02
CA ARG A 193 9.49 -22.97 15.82
C ARG A 193 10.63 -23.84 16.33
N ALA A 194 11.66 -24.09 15.52
CA ALA A 194 12.84 -24.84 15.95
C ALA A 194 13.61 -24.12 17.07
N PHE A 195 13.74 -22.78 17.00
CA PHE A 195 14.33 -21.97 18.06
C PHE A 195 13.47 -21.96 19.32
N GLU A 196 12.14 -21.87 19.20
CA GLU A 196 11.23 -21.95 20.33
C GLU A 196 11.35 -23.29 21.06
N VAL A 197 11.40 -24.42 20.35
CA VAL A 197 11.59 -25.74 20.97
C VAL A 197 12.94 -25.84 21.69
N ARG A 198 14.02 -25.32 21.08
CA ARG A 198 15.33 -25.27 21.74
C ARG A 198 15.29 -24.40 23.00
N PHE A 199 14.60 -23.26 22.93
CA PHE A 199 14.46 -22.33 24.05
C PHE A 199 13.66 -22.97 25.19
N ASP A 200 12.51 -23.59 24.90
CA ASP A 200 11.70 -24.31 25.89
C ASP A 200 12.47 -25.46 26.52
N ASN A 201 13.33 -26.17 25.77
CA ASN A 201 14.18 -27.23 26.33
C ASN A 201 15.26 -26.67 27.27
N LYS A 202 15.84 -25.50 26.96
CA LYS A 202 16.85 -24.82 27.79
C LYS A 202 16.21 -24.16 29.01
N TYR A 203 15.00 -23.63 28.87
CA TYR A 203 14.23 -22.91 29.88
C TYR A 203 12.80 -23.49 29.98
N PRO A 204 12.63 -24.70 30.56
CA PRO A 204 11.32 -25.34 30.62
C PRO A 204 10.28 -24.45 31.30
N PRO A 205 9.10 -24.23 30.67
CA PRO A 205 8.07 -23.41 31.28
C PRO A 205 7.65 -24.03 32.61
N THR A 206 7.63 -23.21 33.67
CA THR A 206 7.17 -23.68 34.96
C THR A 206 5.66 -23.92 34.88
N PRO A 207 5.13 -25.06 35.35
CA PRO A 207 3.70 -25.32 35.37
C PRO A 207 2.96 -24.20 36.10
N VAL A 208 1.95 -23.62 35.46
CA VAL A 208 1.13 -22.54 36.02
C VAL A 208 0.33 -23.02 37.23
N SER A 209 0.09 -24.32 37.33
CA SER A 209 -0.47 -24.99 38.50
C SER A 209 0.60 -25.85 39.17
N LYS A 210 0.83 -25.59 40.47
CA LYS A 210 1.42 -26.58 41.36
C LYS A 210 0.25 -27.41 41.90
N PRO A 211 0.21 -28.74 41.70
CA PRO A 211 -0.80 -29.56 42.33
C PRO A 211 -0.82 -29.26 43.82
N GLU A 212 -1.97 -28.86 44.36
CA GLU A 212 -2.12 -28.71 45.80
C GLU A 212 -1.80 -30.07 46.43
N ARG A 213 -0.88 -30.10 47.39
CA ARG A 213 -0.64 -31.33 48.15
C ARG A 213 -1.95 -31.64 48.88
N LEU A 214 -2.65 -32.68 48.44
CA LEU A 214 -3.70 -33.29 49.24
C LEU A 214 -3.09 -33.56 50.61
N ARG A 215 -3.72 -33.05 51.67
CA ARG A 215 -3.33 -33.41 53.03
C ARG A 215 -3.32 -34.93 53.08
N ASP A 216 -2.23 -35.52 53.59
CA ASP A 216 -2.21 -36.95 53.89
C ASP A 216 -3.39 -37.21 54.83
N ASP A 217 -4.48 -37.75 54.28
CA ASP A 217 -5.63 -38.15 55.07
C ASP A 217 -5.09 -39.18 56.06
N GLU A 218 -5.12 -38.85 57.35
CA GLU A 218 -4.86 -39.84 58.38
C GLU A 218 -5.73 -41.08 58.10
N PRO A 219 -5.21 -42.31 58.24
CA PRO A 219 -5.87 -43.53 57.76
C PRO A 219 -7.22 -43.89 58.42
N SER A 220 -7.88 -43.01 59.16
CA SER A 220 -8.81 -43.41 60.21
C SER A 220 -10.26 -43.65 59.81
N HIS A 221 -10.81 -43.16 58.68
CA HIS A 221 -12.27 -43.34 58.46
C HIS A 221 -12.81 -43.71 57.06
N ARG A 222 -12.00 -43.84 56.00
CA ARG A 222 -12.55 -44.08 54.63
C ARG A 222 -12.85 -45.53 54.23
N ARG A 223 -12.75 -46.51 55.14
CA ARG A 223 -13.15 -47.91 54.82
C ARG A 223 -14.66 -48.17 54.88
N GLY A 224 -15.45 -47.26 55.46
CA GLY A 224 -16.91 -47.44 55.59
C GLY A 224 -17.71 -47.10 54.33
N ASP A 225 -17.37 -46.01 53.64
CA ASP A 225 -18.27 -45.42 52.64
C ASP A 225 -18.04 -45.93 51.20
N ALA A 226 -16.90 -46.55 50.92
CA ALA A 226 -16.60 -47.08 49.58
C ALA A 226 -17.46 -48.30 49.18
N LEU A 227 -18.13 -48.96 50.15
CA LEU A 227 -19.03 -50.09 49.88
C LEU A 227 -20.50 -49.68 49.67
N ALA A 228 -20.86 -48.43 49.92
CA ALA A 228 -22.23 -47.95 49.73
C ALA A 228 -22.59 -47.65 48.26
N ILE A 229 -21.60 -47.33 47.42
CA ILE A 229 -21.81 -47.01 45.99
C ILE A 229 -22.12 -48.26 45.15
N LEU A 230 -21.82 -49.46 45.65
CA LEU A 230 -22.07 -50.73 44.93
C LEU A 230 -23.41 -51.40 45.28
N ARG A 231 -24.31 -50.76 46.04
CA ARG A 231 -25.62 -51.33 46.41
C ARG A 231 -26.82 -50.41 46.16
N GLY A 232 -26.67 -49.36 45.36
CA GLY A 232 -27.76 -48.52 44.85
C GLY A 232 -28.04 -48.82 43.39
#